data_AF-A0A5M9ZIV2-F1
#
_entry.id   AF-A0A5M9ZIV2-F1
#
_cell.length_a   1.000
_cell.length_b   1.000
_cell.length_c   1.000
_cell.angle_alpha   90.00
_cell.angle_beta   90.00
_cell.angle_gamma   90.00
#
_symmetry.space_group_name_H-M   'P 1'
#
loop_
_entity.id
_entity.type
_entity.pdbx_description
1 polymer ?
#
loop_
_entity_poly.entity_id
_entity_poly.type
_entity_poly.pdbx_seq_one_letter_code
_entity_poly.pdbx_strand_id
1 'polypeptide(L)'
;MRKRSVSEEGGVQVGSCRVEEFRANGSARLVCLSKSKGFDMQHISKVLVAFAAAAAMALGTAGTAQAADDNYNSDVTYSVSNVNVSNVKADSAEVTFDWNISGTTADQIKSVCPVIAVQRFTSMTLLEQRNGGVGYGPWDVQCPTKAEASQDDVNNTAPKEWDLTLWDANQAPYTAAKYSGQDYSYSYPSDTSWDGKSLSGKADLRLDGLQADSLYGNTKYNFPGDGIVSKFHELWKNGVRGKTQIDVRLLLAGLHIDMKDGSAVYFSTGAANVPDFTTAKSDNGNGGENGGNTTVSPFSDVTDATPHAADIKWLAEQKITTGYEDGTFGPAGTVNRQDMAAFLYRLAGSPAFDETAAANPFSDVTKDTPHYKEILWLASNKISSGYTTDGVTTFDGTASVQRQDMAAFLKRLADLKQATAPSGEGKAFTDVTADTPHADDIAWLAKTGVSTGYGNGTFGVGETVIRQDMAAFLHRMSDNVLK
;
A
#
# COMPACT_ATOMS: atom_id res chain seq x y z
N MET A 1 -51.57 -45.09 -26.11
CA MET A 1 -50.91 -46.18 -25.36
C MET A 1 -49.82 -46.81 -26.21
N ARG A 2 -48.55 -46.66 -25.83
CA ARG A 2 -47.54 -47.74 -25.78
C ARG A 2 -46.22 -47.18 -25.26
N LYS A 3 -45.86 -47.64 -24.07
CA LYS A 3 -44.53 -47.57 -23.43
C LYS A 3 -43.49 -48.30 -24.32
N ARG A 4 -42.28 -47.74 -24.40
CA ARG A 4 -40.98 -48.44 -24.54
C ARG A 4 -39.96 -47.57 -23.80
N SER A 5 -39.63 -47.97 -22.57
CA SER A 5 -38.37 -48.63 -22.19
C SER A 5 -37.22 -47.62 -22.10
N VAL A 6 -37.11 -47.00 -20.92
CA VAL A 6 -35.90 -46.35 -20.44
C VAL A 6 -34.99 -47.48 -19.98
N SER A 7 -33.94 -47.77 -20.74
CA SER A 7 -32.81 -48.57 -20.28
C SER A 7 -31.58 -48.20 -21.10
N GLU A 8 -30.50 -47.95 -20.36
CA GLU A 8 -29.13 -47.72 -20.84
C GLU A 8 -28.84 -46.32 -21.40
N GLU A 9 -28.96 -45.31 -20.54
CA GLU A 9 -28.09 -44.13 -20.68
C GLU A 9 -26.67 -44.52 -20.28
N GLY A 10 -25.79 -44.54 -21.27
CA GLY A 10 -24.36 -44.73 -21.11
C GLY A 10 -23.79 -43.68 -20.17
N GLY A 11 -23.45 -44.09 -18.95
CA GLY A 11 -22.62 -43.28 -18.07
C GLY A 11 -21.26 -43.04 -18.74
N VAL A 12 -20.91 -41.77 -18.93
CA VAL A 12 -19.59 -41.37 -19.43
C VAL A 12 -18.55 -41.82 -18.41
N GLN A 13 -17.72 -42.80 -18.80
CA GLN A 13 -16.63 -43.31 -17.97
C GLN A 13 -15.31 -42.70 -18.45
N VAL A 14 -14.63 -41.96 -17.58
CA VAL A 14 -13.28 -41.42 -17.83
C VAL A 14 -12.40 -41.78 -16.63
N GLY A 15 -11.49 -42.73 -16.82
CA GLY A 15 -10.67 -43.28 -15.74
C GLY A 15 -11.46 -44.10 -14.72
N SER A 16 -11.09 -44.00 -13.43
CA SER A 16 -11.60 -44.81 -12.31
C SER A 16 -12.90 -44.30 -11.68
N CYS A 17 -13.55 -43.29 -12.29
CA CYS A 17 -14.68 -42.56 -11.72
C CYS A 17 -15.96 -42.75 -12.54
N ARG A 18 -17.10 -42.85 -11.83
CA ARG A 18 -18.44 -42.98 -12.41
C ARG A 18 -19.42 -41.98 -11.76
N VAL A 19 -20.27 -41.37 -12.57
CA VAL A 19 -21.43 -40.59 -12.09
C VAL A 19 -22.56 -41.56 -11.71
N GLU A 20 -23.03 -41.51 -10.47
CA GLU A 20 -24.11 -42.39 -9.98
C GLU A 20 -25.48 -41.72 -9.95
N GLU A 21 -25.56 -40.41 -9.74
CA GLU A 21 -26.85 -39.74 -9.58
C GLU A 21 -26.81 -38.26 -10.00
N PHE A 22 -27.84 -37.81 -10.72
CA PHE A 22 -28.10 -36.40 -11.01
C PHE A 22 -29.36 -35.97 -10.26
N ARG A 23 -29.25 -34.95 -9.40
CA ARG A 23 -30.36 -34.37 -8.67
C ARG A 23 -30.98 -33.22 -9.46
N ALA A 24 -32.29 -33.05 -9.32
CA ALA A 24 -33.07 -32.04 -10.04
C ALA A 24 -32.66 -30.58 -9.73
N ASN A 25 -31.89 -30.35 -8.67
CA ASN A 25 -31.29 -29.05 -8.35
C ASN A 25 -29.94 -28.80 -9.06
N GLY A 26 -29.55 -29.66 -10.00
CA GLY A 26 -28.32 -29.52 -10.79
C GLY A 26 -27.06 -30.11 -10.16
N SER A 27 -27.16 -30.80 -9.02
CA SER A 27 -26.01 -31.46 -8.38
C SER A 27 -25.85 -32.92 -8.85
N ALA A 28 -24.61 -33.40 -9.01
CA ALA A 28 -24.32 -34.78 -9.37
C ALA A 28 -23.40 -35.47 -8.34
N ARG A 29 -23.62 -36.76 -8.09
CA ARG A 29 -22.81 -37.58 -7.19
C ARG A 29 -21.86 -38.46 -8.02
N LEU A 30 -20.55 -38.31 -7.81
CA LEU A 30 -19.50 -39.13 -8.43
C LEU A 30 -18.89 -40.11 -7.41
N VAL A 31 -18.56 -41.31 -7.88
CA VAL A 31 -17.86 -42.35 -7.11
C VAL A 31 -16.61 -42.76 -7.88
N CYS A 32 -15.44 -42.61 -7.25
CA CYS A 32 -14.14 -42.98 -7.80
C CYS A 32 -13.53 -44.15 -7.01
N LEU A 33 -13.08 -45.21 -7.71
CA LEU A 33 -12.45 -46.37 -7.06
C LEU A 33 -10.96 -46.10 -6.80
N SER A 34 -10.56 -45.97 -5.53
CA SER A 34 -9.16 -45.83 -5.13
C SER A 34 -8.48 -47.19 -4.92
N LYS A 35 -7.80 -47.72 -5.95
CA LYS A 35 -6.81 -48.80 -5.75
C LYS A 35 -5.63 -48.69 -6.71
N SER A 36 -4.66 -47.84 -6.36
CA SER A 36 -3.24 -48.16 -6.56
C SER A 36 -2.37 -47.18 -5.77
N LYS A 37 -1.50 -47.72 -4.90
CA LYS A 37 -0.47 -46.95 -4.21
C LYS A 37 0.45 -46.28 -5.25
N GLY A 38 0.61 -44.96 -5.16
CA GLY A 38 1.61 -44.22 -5.94
C GLY A 38 1.11 -43.45 -7.17
N PHE A 39 -0.14 -42.97 -7.17
CA PHE A 39 -0.61 -42.01 -8.18
C PHE A 39 -0.58 -40.59 -7.60
N ASP A 40 0.13 -39.68 -8.27
CA ASP A 40 0.31 -38.28 -7.89
C ASP A 40 -1.01 -37.50 -8.07
N MET A 41 -1.55 -36.98 -6.96
CA MET A 41 -2.89 -36.37 -6.87
C MET A 41 -3.01 -35.03 -7.61
N GLN A 42 -1.92 -34.41 -8.05
CA GLN A 42 -1.98 -33.16 -8.85
C GLN A 42 -2.67 -33.35 -10.22
N HIS A 43 -2.83 -34.58 -10.71
CA HIS A 43 -3.43 -34.87 -12.02
C HIS A 43 -4.95 -35.08 -11.98
N ILE A 44 -5.56 -35.25 -10.80
CA ILE A 44 -7.02 -35.45 -10.66
C ILE A 44 -7.79 -34.12 -10.80
N SER A 45 -7.20 -32.99 -10.36
CA SER A 45 -7.80 -31.66 -10.51
C SER A 45 -8.09 -31.29 -11.97
N LYS A 46 -7.32 -31.82 -12.93
CA LYS A 46 -7.54 -31.57 -14.37
C LYS A 46 -8.71 -32.37 -14.95
N VAL A 47 -9.05 -33.52 -14.36
CA VAL A 47 -10.12 -34.41 -14.85
C VAL A 47 -11.50 -33.97 -14.34
N LEU A 48 -11.58 -33.42 -13.12
CA LEU A 48 -12.83 -32.91 -12.52
C LEU A 48 -13.32 -31.60 -13.17
N VAL A 49 -12.40 -30.72 -13.58
CA VAL A 49 -12.72 -29.49 -14.34
C VAL A 49 -13.39 -29.80 -15.68
N ALA A 50 -13.00 -30.91 -16.33
CA ALA A 50 -13.62 -31.35 -17.58
C ALA A 50 -15.05 -31.90 -17.40
N PHE A 51 -15.37 -32.52 -16.26
CA PHE A 51 -16.69 -33.11 -15.98
C PHE A 51 -17.77 -32.05 -15.75
N ALA A 52 -17.42 -30.96 -15.08
CA ALA A 52 -18.31 -29.84 -14.82
C ALA A 52 -18.77 -29.11 -16.08
N ALA A 53 -17.83 -28.87 -17.00
CA ALA A 53 -18.13 -28.25 -18.28
C ALA A 53 -19.12 -29.10 -19.09
N ALA A 54 -19.01 -30.43 -19.03
CA ALA A 54 -19.91 -31.34 -19.73
C ALA A 54 -21.36 -31.34 -19.18
N ALA A 55 -21.52 -31.19 -17.86
CA ALA A 55 -22.84 -31.16 -17.22
C ALA A 55 -23.60 -29.83 -17.45
N ALA A 56 -22.90 -28.70 -17.46
CA ALA A 56 -23.49 -27.39 -17.75
C ALA A 56 -24.02 -27.29 -19.20
N MET A 57 -23.35 -27.98 -20.14
CA MET A 57 -23.73 -28.01 -21.56
C MET A 57 -25.07 -28.73 -21.83
N ALA A 58 -25.54 -29.61 -20.95
CA ALA A 58 -26.82 -30.32 -21.14
C ALA A 58 -28.06 -29.52 -20.69
N LEU A 59 -27.88 -28.47 -19.86
CA LEU A 59 -28.98 -27.79 -19.16
C LEU A 59 -29.12 -26.28 -19.50
N GLY A 60 -28.22 -25.71 -20.30
CA GLY A 60 -28.35 -24.32 -20.78
C GLY A 60 -28.27 -23.23 -19.70
N THR A 61 -27.88 -23.59 -18.48
CA THR A 61 -27.63 -22.67 -17.37
C THR A 61 -26.12 -22.56 -17.15
N ALA A 62 -25.64 -21.34 -16.89
CA ALA A 62 -24.27 -21.08 -16.45
C ALA A 62 -24.07 -21.67 -15.04
N GLY A 63 -23.71 -22.96 -14.99
CA GLY A 63 -23.25 -23.62 -13.78
C GLY A 63 -21.73 -23.47 -13.69
N THR A 64 -21.25 -22.80 -12.65
CA THR A 64 -19.85 -22.91 -12.24
C THR A 64 -19.67 -24.24 -11.53
N ALA A 65 -18.59 -24.96 -11.79
CA ALA A 65 -18.12 -25.97 -10.85
C ALA A 65 -16.78 -25.52 -10.30
N GLN A 66 -16.77 -25.37 -8.99
CA GLN A 66 -15.55 -25.41 -8.20
C GLN A 66 -15.07 -26.87 -8.21
N ALA A 67 -13.77 -27.10 -8.45
CA ALA A 67 -13.18 -28.36 -8.03
C ALA A 67 -13.39 -28.46 -6.51
N ALA A 68 -13.99 -29.56 -6.03
CA ALA A 68 -14.03 -29.81 -4.60
C ALA A 68 -12.59 -30.02 -4.14
N ASP A 69 -12.11 -29.13 -3.30
CA ASP A 69 -10.86 -29.35 -2.60
C ASP A 69 -11.11 -30.44 -1.56
N ASP A 70 -10.40 -31.56 -1.66
CA ASP A 70 -10.58 -32.72 -0.80
C ASP A 70 -10.33 -32.41 0.69
N ASN A 71 -9.72 -31.25 1.00
CA ASN A 71 -9.47 -30.79 2.36
C ASN A 71 -10.55 -29.82 2.90
N TYR A 72 -11.54 -29.39 2.11
CA TYR A 72 -12.56 -28.46 2.59
C TYR A 72 -13.55 -29.13 3.54
N ASN A 73 -13.73 -28.53 4.72
CA ASN A 73 -14.70 -28.98 5.72
C ASN A 73 -16.02 -28.20 5.59
N SER A 74 -17.06 -28.87 5.08
CA SER A 74 -18.40 -28.27 4.91
C SER A 74 -19.30 -28.34 6.15
N ASP A 75 -18.91 -29.13 7.17
CA ASP A 75 -19.71 -29.34 8.38
C ASP A 75 -19.48 -28.23 9.41
N VAL A 76 -18.31 -27.58 9.33
CA VAL A 76 -17.96 -26.42 10.14
C VAL A 76 -18.24 -25.14 9.37
N THR A 77 -18.89 -24.19 10.03
CA THR A 77 -19.23 -22.88 9.46
C THR A 77 -18.73 -21.77 10.38
N TYR A 78 -18.51 -20.59 9.81
CA TYR A 78 -18.30 -19.39 10.60
C TYR A 78 -19.11 -18.23 10.06
N SER A 79 -19.30 -17.20 10.88
CA SER A 79 -19.94 -15.95 10.49
C SER A 79 -19.13 -14.77 11.01
N VAL A 80 -19.08 -13.70 10.22
CA VAL A 80 -18.53 -12.40 10.60
C VAL A 80 -19.65 -11.37 10.75
N SER A 81 -19.56 -10.54 11.79
CA SER A 81 -20.51 -9.46 12.08
C SER A 81 -19.80 -8.24 12.68
N ASN A 82 -20.53 -7.13 12.83
CA ASN A 82 -20.00 -5.88 13.41
C ASN A 82 -18.69 -5.40 12.76
N VAL A 83 -18.59 -5.53 11.43
CA VAL A 83 -17.41 -5.10 10.68
C VAL A 83 -17.35 -3.58 10.69
N ASN A 84 -16.26 -3.04 11.23
CA ASN A 84 -16.03 -1.60 11.33
C ASN A 84 -14.65 -1.23 10.82
N VAL A 85 -14.56 -0.05 10.19
CA VAL A 85 -13.30 0.52 9.72
C VAL A 85 -12.97 1.75 10.54
N SER A 86 -11.73 1.83 11.02
CA SER A 86 -11.19 2.96 11.78
C SER A 86 -9.80 3.32 11.30
N ASN A 87 -9.26 4.44 11.82
CA ASN A 87 -7.87 4.86 11.61
C ASN A 87 -7.44 4.80 10.12
N VAL A 88 -8.31 5.27 9.24
CA VAL A 88 -8.10 5.31 7.79
C VAL A 88 -7.03 6.35 7.45
N LYS A 89 -5.89 5.87 6.95
CA LYS A 89 -4.73 6.66 6.50
C LYS A 89 -4.63 6.63 4.96
N ALA A 90 -3.56 7.20 4.42
CA ALA A 90 -3.28 7.19 2.99
C ALA A 90 -3.00 5.78 2.45
N ASP A 91 -2.35 4.94 3.25
CA ASP A 91 -1.83 3.64 2.83
C ASP A 91 -2.37 2.44 3.63
N SER A 92 -3.23 2.71 4.61
CA SER A 92 -3.66 1.71 5.58
C SER A 92 -4.99 2.07 6.25
N ALA A 93 -5.65 1.07 6.81
CA ALA A 93 -6.85 1.23 7.64
C ALA A 93 -6.89 0.13 8.71
N GLU A 94 -7.62 0.35 9.79
CA GLU A 94 -7.93 -0.71 10.75
C GLU A 94 -9.30 -1.29 10.47
N VAL A 95 -9.40 -2.62 10.48
CA VAL A 95 -10.64 -3.37 10.29
C VAL A 95 -10.86 -4.22 11.52
N THR A 96 -11.98 -3.99 12.20
CA THR A 96 -12.42 -4.78 13.35
C THR A 96 -13.67 -5.55 12.99
N PHE A 97 -13.82 -6.77 13.51
CA PHE A 97 -15.04 -7.54 13.35
C PHE A 97 -15.20 -8.61 14.43
N ASP A 98 -16.45 -8.97 14.69
CA ASP A 98 -16.80 -10.09 15.57
C ASP A 98 -16.98 -11.36 14.72
N TRP A 99 -16.52 -12.49 15.23
CA TRP A 99 -16.63 -13.78 14.57
C TRP A 99 -17.22 -14.86 15.49
N ASN A 100 -17.87 -15.85 14.87
CA ASN A 100 -18.45 -17.01 15.54
C ASN A 100 -18.26 -18.25 14.66
N ILE A 101 -17.84 -19.37 15.25
CA ILE A 101 -17.63 -20.68 14.63
C ILE A 101 -18.67 -21.66 15.17
N SER A 102 -19.31 -22.39 14.27
CA SER A 102 -20.37 -23.36 14.58
C SER A 102 -20.12 -24.70 13.88
N GLY A 103 -20.67 -25.78 14.43
CA GLY A 103 -20.53 -27.13 13.86
C GLY A 103 -19.28 -27.91 14.31
N THR A 104 -18.50 -27.38 15.26
CA THR A 104 -17.31 -28.03 15.83
C THR A 104 -17.14 -27.69 17.32
N THR A 105 -16.25 -28.40 18.00
CA THR A 105 -15.72 -28.01 19.31
C THR A 105 -14.29 -27.47 19.21
N ALA A 106 -13.86 -26.65 20.18
CA ALA A 106 -12.56 -25.99 20.14
C ALA A 106 -11.37 -26.97 20.17
N ASP A 107 -11.53 -28.15 20.76
CA ASP A 107 -10.51 -29.20 20.81
C ASP A 107 -10.25 -29.85 19.43
N GLN A 108 -11.16 -29.70 18.47
CA GLN A 108 -10.99 -30.19 17.09
C GLN A 108 -10.28 -29.17 16.19
N ILE A 109 -10.23 -27.89 16.61
CA ILE A 109 -9.60 -26.80 15.85
C ILE A 109 -8.09 -26.80 16.12
N LYS A 110 -7.30 -26.64 15.06
CA LYS A 110 -5.85 -26.46 15.12
C LYS A 110 -5.48 -24.98 15.17
N SER A 111 -6.07 -24.16 14.30
CA SER A 111 -5.81 -22.72 14.23
C SER A 111 -7.00 -21.96 13.64
N VAL A 112 -7.16 -20.69 14.05
CA VAL A 112 -8.16 -19.75 13.53
C VAL A 112 -7.46 -18.46 13.14
N CYS A 113 -7.43 -18.16 11.85
CA CYS A 113 -6.70 -17.04 11.29
C CYS A 113 -7.65 -16.06 10.61
N PRO A 114 -7.75 -14.82 11.11
CA PRO A 114 -8.43 -13.75 10.40
C PRO A 114 -7.77 -13.47 9.06
N VAL A 115 -8.60 -13.15 8.07
CA VAL A 115 -8.17 -12.83 6.71
C VAL A 115 -8.94 -11.61 6.22
N ILE A 116 -8.25 -10.70 5.52
CA ILE A 116 -8.86 -9.61 4.75
C ILE A 116 -8.44 -9.78 3.29
N ALA A 117 -9.40 -9.80 2.36
CA ALA A 117 -9.13 -9.87 0.93
C ALA A 117 -9.50 -8.55 0.25
N VAL A 118 -8.57 -8.00 -0.54
CA VAL A 118 -8.68 -6.73 -1.25
C VAL A 118 -8.63 -6.97 -2.76
N GLN A 119 -9.67 -6.57 -3.47
CA GLN A 119 -9.66 -6.43 -4.92
C GLN A 119 -10.09 -5.00 -5.29
N ARG A 120 -9.27 -4.30 -6.06
CA ARG A 120 -9.56 -2.96 -6.57
C ARG A 120 -8.98 -2.78 -7.96
N PHE A 121 -9.80 -2.95 -8.99
CA PHE A 121 -9.39 -2.79 -10.39
C PHE A 121 -9.85 -1.45 -10.96
N THR A 122 -8.91 -0.75 -11.60
CA THR A 122 -9.08 0.65 -12.04
C THR A 122 -9.03 0.80 -13.55
N SER A 123 -8.45 -0.16 -14.29
CA SER A 123 -8.46 -0.11 -15.75
C SER A 123 -8.59 -1.48 -16.40
N MET A 124 -9.17 -1.50 -17.60
CA MET A 124 -9.27 -2.70 -18.44
C MET A 124 -9.05 -2.33 -19.92
N THR A 125 -8.29 -3.16 -20.62
CA THR A 125 -8.08 -3.10 -22.06
C THR A 125 -8.58 -4.39 -22.69
N LEU A 126 -9.65 -4.34 -23.46
CA LEU A 126 -10.22 -5.51 -24.12
C LEU A 126 -9.29 -5.94 -25.25
N LEU A 127 -8.98 -7.24 -25.32
CA LEU A 127 -8.09 -7.81 -26.33
C LEU A 127 -8.86 -8.83 -27.17
N GLU A 128 -8.65 -8.82 -28.48
CA GLU A 128 -9.02 -9.94 -29.37
C GLU A 128 -7.81 -10.87 -29.60
N GLN A 129 -6.99 -11.09 -28.57
CA GLN A 129 -5.80 -11.92 -28.71
C GLN A 129 -5.99 -13.29 -28.06
N ARG A 130 -5.91 -14.32 -28.91
CA ARG A 130 -5.89 -15.71 -28.49
C ARG A 130 -4.51 -16.05 -27.94
N ASN A 131 -4.43 -16.20 -26.62
CA ASN A 131 -3.47 -17.08 -25.94
C ASN A 131 -3.91 -17.31 -24.48
N GLY A 132 -3.62 -18.49 -23.92
CA GLY A 132 -3.97 -18.93 -22.54
C GLY A 132 -3.27 -18.16 -21.42
N GLY A 133 -3.50 -18.36 -20.12
CA GLY A 133 -4.38 -19.23 -19.33
C GLY A 133 -4.74 -18.51 -18.01
N VAL A 134 -5.75 -18.97 -17.25
CA VAL A 134 -6.24 -18.27 -16.04
C VAL A 134 -5.23 -18.34 -14.90
N GLY A 135 -4.71 -17.20 -14.47
CA GLY A 135 -4.14 -17.06 -13.13
C GLY A 135 -5.25 -16.74 -12.15
N TYR A 136 -5.61 -17.68 -11.28
CA TYR A 136 -6.41 -17.36 -10.09
C TYR A 136 -5.49 -16.64 -9.09
N GLY A 137 -5.97 -15.55 -8.48
CA GLY A 137 -5.28 -14.82 -7.41
C GLY A 137 -5.03 -15.70 -6.17
N PRO A 138 -4.28 -15.21 -5.17
CA PRO A 138 -3.80 -15.99 -4.02
C PRO A 138 -4.95 -16.33 -3.05
N TRP A 139 -5.74 -17.35 -3.38
CA TRP A 139 -6.81 -17.87 -2.50
C TRP A 139 -6.34 -19.03 -1.61
N ASP A 140 -5.09 -19.46 -1.79
CA ASP A 140 -4.41 -20.44 -0.94
C ASP A 140 -3.89 -19.75 0.33
N VAL A 141 -4.84 -19.29 1.14
CA VAL A 141 -4.55 -18.69 2.43
C VAL A 141 -4.31 -19.80 3.45
N GLN A 142 -3.09 -19.88 3.99
CA GLN A 142 -2.76 -20.72 5.14
C GLN A 142 -2.58 -19.86 6.39
N CYS A 143 -2.88 -20.42 7.55
CA CYS A 143 -2.58 -19.79 8.84
C CYS A 143 -1.08 -19.53 9.01
N PRO A 144 -0.62 -18.26 9.05
CA PRO A 144 0.81 -17.97 9.12
C PRO A 144 1.33 -18.08 10.56
N THR A 145 2.65 -18.25 10.70
CA THR A 145 3.32 -18.31 12.02
C THR A 145 3.69 -16.93 12.57
N LYS A 146 3.61 -15.88 11.74
CA LYS A 146 3.74 -14.44 12.07
C LYS A 146 2.78 -13.66 11.20
N ALA A 147 2.43 -12.42 11.60
CA ALA A 147 1.50 -11.61 10.81
C ALA A 147 2.17 -11.28 9.50
N GLU A 148 1.75 -11.98 8.46
CA GLU A 148 2.38 -11.99 7.16
C GLU A 148 1.25 -11.83 6.15
N ALA A 149 1.35 -10.84 5.27
CA ALA A 149 0.70 -10.97 3.97
C ALA A 149 1.14 -12.33 3.42
N SER A 150 0.18 -13.19 3.06
CA SER A 150 0.45 -14.60 2.72
C SER A 150 1.69 -14.69 1.82
N GLN A 151 2.58 -15.61 2.18
CA GLN A 151 3.97 -15.72 1.73
C GLN A 151 4.14 -15.79 0.20
N ASP A 152 4.00 -14.64 -0.46
CA ASP A 152 4.49 -14.28 -1.81
C ASP A 152 4.35 -12.77 -2.16
N ASP A 153 3.65 -11.94 -1.35
CA ASP A 153 3.10 -10.67 -1.87
C ASP A 153 3.39 -9.36 -1.09
N VAL A 154 4.54 -9.24 -0.44
CA VAL A 154 5.08 -7.89 -0.08
C VAL A 154 5.32 -7.04 -1.35
N ASN A 155 5.39 -7.69 -2.52
CA ASN A 155 5.51 -7.06 -3.84
C ASN A 155 4.15 -6.81 -4.56
N ASN A 156 2.98 -6.99 -3.92
CA ASN A 156 1.66 -6.99 -4.60
C ASN A 156 0.66 -5.91 -4.14
N THR A 157 1.10 -5.00 -3.27
CA THR A 157 0.31 -3.83 -2.87
C THR A 157 0.36 -2.72 -3.93
N ALA A 158 1.37 -2.71 -4.80
CA ALA A 158 1.43 -1.83 -5.96
C ALA A 158 0.49 -2.33 -7.07
N PRO A 159 -0.16 -1.43 -7.85
CA PRO A 159 -1.01 -1.86 -8.95
C PRO A 159 -0.26 -2.72 -9.97
N LYS A 160 -0.80 -3.90 -10.28
CA LYS A 160 -0.28 -4.79 -11.33
C LYS A 160 -1.26 -4.90 -12.49
N GLU A 161 -0.77 -5.43 -13.60
CA GLU A 161 -1.58 -5.80 -14.76
C GLU A 161 -1.71 -7.33 -14.83
N TRP A 162 -2.92 -7.83 -15.06
CA TRP A 162 -3.23 -9.24 -15.22
C TRP A 162 -3.99 -9.49 -16.52
N ASP A 163 -3.86 -10.71 -17.03
CA ASP A 163 -4.61 -11.20 -18.18
C ASP A 163 -5.93 -11.84 -17.73
N LEU A 164 -7.05 -11.26 -18.14
CA LEU A 164 -8.36 -11.88 -18.03
C LEU A 164 -8.47 -12.96 -19.09
N THR A 165 -8.40 -14.22 -18.68
CA THR A 165 -8.58 -15.37 -19.58
C THR A 165 -10.02 -15.87 -19.50
N LEU A 166 -10.67 -16.03 -20.65
CA LEU A 166 -11.99 -16.67 -20.81
C LEU A 166 -11.87 -17.90 -21.72
N TRP A 167 -12.94 -18.68 -21.84
CA TRP A 167 -13.00 -19.85 -22.71
C TRP A 167 -13.94 -19.63 -23.87
N ASP A 168 -13.52 -20.04 -25.06
CA ASP A 168 -14.39 -20.01 -26.25
C ASP A 168 -15.36 -21.21 -26.26
N ALA A 169 -16.22 -21.25 -27.28
CA ALA A 169 -17.21 -22.33 -27.45
C ALA A 169 -16.59 -23.74 -27.62
N ASN A 170 -15.28 -23.82 -27.89
CA ASN A 170 -14.52 -25.07 -28.01
C ASN A 170 -13.69 -25.37 -26.75
N GLN A 171 -13.92 -24.64 -25.64
CA GLN A 171 -13.13 -24.72 -24.40
C GLN A 171 -11.65 -24.35 -24.56
N ALA A 172 -11.28 -23.63 -25.62
CA ALA A 172 -9.94 -23.10 -25.76
C ALA A 172 -9.82 -21.80 -24.93
N PRO A 173 -8.83 -21.70 -24.01
CA PRO A 173 -8.61 -20.46 -23.25
C PRO A 173 -8.07 -19.36 -24.17
N TYR A 174 -8.55 -18.13 -23.96
CA TYR A 174 -8.05 -16.94 -24.65
C TYR A 174 -8.04 -15.73 -23.71
N THR A 175 -7.03 -14.87 -23.84
CA THR A 175 -6.99 -13.58 -23.15
C THR A 175 -8.04 -12.63 -23.74
N ALA A 176 -9.11 -12.42 -22.97
CA ALA A 176 -10.22 -11.55 -23.32
C ALA A 176 -9.94 -10.08 -23.02
N ALA A 177 -9.14 -9.80 -21.99
CA ALA A 177 -8.74 -8.45 -21.63
C ALA A 177 -7.45 -8.45 -20.79
N LYS A 178 -6.80 -7.30 -20.71
CA LYS A 178 -5.86 -6.95 -19.66
C LYS A 178 -6.55 -6.07 -18.65
N TYR A 179 -6.32 -6.26 -17.36
CA TYR A 179 -6.87 -5.38 -16.32
C TYR A 179 -5.81 -5.02 -15.30
N SER A 180 -5.94 -3.86 -14.67
CA SER A 180 -4.97 -3.37 -13.70
C SER A 180 -5.58 -2.89 -12.40
N GLY A 181 -4.87 -3.08 -11.30
CA GLY A 181 -5.35 -2.72 -9.96
C GLY A 181 -4.61 -3.46 -8.85
N GLN A 182 -5.28 -3.66 -7.73
CA GLN A 182 -4.79 -4.43 -6.58
C GLN A 182 -5.60 -5.72 -6.41
N ASP A 183 -4.93 -6.82 -6.12
CA ASP A 183 -5.53 -8.12 -5.81
C ASP A 183 -4.62 -8.85 -4.81
N TYR A 184 -4.98 -8.83 -3.53
CA TYR A 184 -4.17 -9.42 -2.45
C TYR A 184 -5.01 -9.80 -1.23
N SER A 185 -4.47 -10.70 -0.40
CA SER A 185 -5.06 -11.07 0.89
C SER A 185 -4.05 -10.93 2.03
N TYR A 186 -4.51 -10.40 3.17
CA TYR A 186 -3.74 -10.32 4.41
C TYR A 186 -4.25 -11.34 5.41
N SER A 187 -3.36 -12.19 5.93
CA SER A 187 -3.72 -13.26 6.87
C SER A 187 -2.98 -13.07 8.18
N TYR A 188 -3.66 -13.28 9.30
CA TYR A 188 -3.11 -12.99 10.62
C TYR A 188 -2.89 -14.29 11.43
N PRO A 189 -1.87 -14.34 12.30
CA PRO A 189 -1.50 -15.56 13.01
C PRO A 189 -2.54 -15.93 14.03
N SER A 190 -2.81 -17.23 14.14
CA SER A 190 -3.79 -17.75 15.08
C SER A 190 -3.48 -17.44 16.54
N ASP A 191 -2.21 -17.32 16.93
CA ASP A 191 -1.81 -17.06 18.32
C ASP A 191 -2.09 -15.62 18.78
N THR A 192 -2.24 -14.70 17.83
CA THR A 192 -2.64 -13.30 18.10
C THR A 192 -4.15 -13.10 18.12
N SER A 193 -4.91 -13.99 17.49
CA SER A 193 -6.35 -13.83 17.24
C SER A 193 -7.25 -14.88 17.89
N TRP A 194 -6.67 -15.98 18.39
CA TRP A 194 -7.41 -17.09 18.99
C TRP A 194 -6.71 -17.64 20.24
N ASP A 195 -7.46 -17.80 21.32
CA ASP A 195 -6.98 -18.25 22.63
C ASP A 195 -6.86 -19.79 22.75
N GLY A 196 -7.12 -20.52 21.67
CA GLY A 196 -7.13 -21.99 21.63
C GLY A 196 -8.39 -22.65 22.20
N LYS A 197 -9.40 -21.87 22.62
CA LYS A 197 -10.57 -22.39 23.36
C LYS A 197 -11.90 -21.76 22.97
N SER A 198 -11.90 -20.53 22.49
CA SER A 198 -13.11 -19.76 22.19
C SER A 198 -13.64 -20.07 20.80
N LEU A 199 -14.95 -20.28 20.66
CA LEU A 199 -15.62 -20.42 19.35
C LEU A 199 -16.21 -19.10 18.86
N SER A 200 -15.98 -18.01 19.58
CA SER A 200 -16.35 -16.66 19.17
C SER A 200 -15.32 -15.67 19.69
N GLY A 201 -15.12 -14.56 19.00
CA GLY A 201 -14.19 -13.53 19.43
C GLY A 201 -14.28 -12.28 18.58
N LYS A 202 -13.33 -11.38 18.81
CA LYS A 202 -13.17 -10.15 18.05
C LYS A 202 -11.79 -10.14 17.38
N ALA A 203 -11.76 -9.79 16.11
CA ALA A 203 -10.54 -9.52 15.37
C ALA A 203 -10.30 -8.02 15.27
N ASP A 204 -9.04 -7.61 15.38
CA ASP A 204 -8.57 -6.23 15.21
C ASP A 204 -7.33 -6.25 14.32
N LEU A 205 -7.50 -5.80 13.09
CA LEU A 205 -6.58 -6.07 11.99
C LEU A 205 -6.16 -4.78 11.32
N ARG A 206 -4.85 -4.57 11.18
CA ARG A 206 -4.30 -3.48 10.37
C ARG A 206 -4.18 -3.92 8.91
N LEU A 207 -5.00 -3.34 8.03
CA LEU A 207 -4.94 -3.52 6.59
C LEU A 207 -3.94 -2.53 5.98
N ASP A 208 -2.84 -3.04 5.44
CA ASP A 208 -1.80 -2.27 4.78
C ASP A 208 -1.87 -2.37 3.24
N GLY A 209 -1.12 -1.51 2.56
CA GLY A 209 -0.96 -1.57 1.10
C GLY A 209 -2.06 -0.87 0.32
N LEU A 210 -2.83 0.00 0.96
CA LEU A 210 -3.85 0.79 0.29
C LEU A 210 -3.19 1.91 -0.54
N GLN A 211 -3.88 2.32 -1.59
CA GLN A 211 -3.53 3.51 -2.35
C GLN A 211 -4.16 4.71 -1.68
N ALA A 212 -3.47 5.84 -1.71
CA ALA A 212 -4.02 7.07 -1.18
C ALA A 212 -5.08 7.67 -2.11
N ASP A 213 -5.90 8.56 -1.55
CA ASP A 213 -7.03 9.22 -2.22
C ASP A 213 -7.93 8.22 -2.97
N SER A 214 -8.11 7.03 -2.40
CA SER A 214 -8.74 5.90 -3.08
C SER A 214 -9.88 5.34 -2.26
N LEU A 215 -11.02 5.19 -2.93
CA LEU A 215 -12.19 4.52 -2.38
C LEU A 215 -11.99 3.01 -2.39
N TYR A 216 -12.17 2.39 -1.22
CA TYR A 216 -12.22 0.95 -0.97
C TYR A 216 -13.62 0.56 -0.50
N GLY A 217 -13.93 -0.73 -0.61
CA GLY A 217 -15.22 -1.28 -0.25
C GLY A 217 -15.76 -2.18 -1.34
N ASN A 218 -17.08 -2.17 -1.54
CA ASN A 218 -17.74 -3.20 -2.31
C ASN A 218 -18.63 -2.61 -3.42
N THR A 219 -18.30 -2.94 -4.66
CA THR A 219 -19.15 -2.66 -5.82
C THR A 219 -20.27 -3.71 -5.96
N LYS A 220 -21.22 -3.53 -6.88
CA LYS A 220 -22.42 -4.39 -7.04
C LYS A 220 -22.14 -5.86 -7.44
N TYR A 221 -20.89 -6.31 -7.39
CA TYR A 221 -20.50 -7.64 -7.82
C TYR A 221 -20.38 -8.56 -6.60
N ASN A 222 -20.89 -9.78 -6.74
CA ASN A 222 -20.79 -10.79 -5.70
C ASN A 222 -19.45 -11.53 -5.79
N PHE A 223 -19.03 -12.11 -4.68
CA PHE A 223 -17.85 -12.97 -4.61
C PHE A 223 -18.21 -14.45 -4.90
N PRO A 224 -17.29 -15.27 -5.46
CA PRO A 224 -15.97 -14.95 -6.02
C PRO A 224 -15.96 -14.65 -7.53
N GLY A 225 -15.07 -13.76 -7.98
CA GLY A 225 -14.67 -13.64 -9.39
C GLY A 225 -15.67 -12.98 -10.35
N ASP A 226 -16.92 -12.72 -9.93
CA ASP A 226 -17.93 -12.14 -10.82
C ASP A 226 -17.60 -10.72 -11.27
N GLY A 227 -16.86 -9.94 -10.48
CA GLY A 227 -16.67 -8.51 -10.73
C GLY A 227 -15.97 -8.18 -12.05
N ILE A 228 -14.80 -8.74 -12.27
CA ILE A 228 -13.98 -8.42 -13.45
C ILE A 228 -14.55 -9.04 -14.72
N VAL A 229 -15.07 -10.27 -14.64
CA VAL A 229 -15.72 -10.97 -15.76
C VAL A 229 -17.02 -10.28 -16.16
N SER A 230 -17.86 -9.90 -15.18
CA SER A 230 -19.09 -9.17 -15.46
C SER A 230 -18.80 -7.81 -16.06
N LYS A 231 -17.78 -7.10 -15.56
CA LYS A 231 -17.38 -5.80 -16.13
C LYS A 231 -16.88 -5.95 -17.56
N PHE A 232 -16.12 -7.00 -17.87
CA PHE A 232 -15.73 -7.32 -19.24
C PHE A 232 -16.95 -7.51 -20.14
N HIS A 233 -17.92 -8.35 -19.75
CA HIS A 233 -19.10 -8.60 -20.57
C HIS A 233 -19.96 -7.35 -20.78
N GLU A 234 -20.06 -6.49 -19.77
CA GLU A 234 -20.72 -5.18 -19.88
C GLU A 234 -20.05 -4.29 -20.93
N LEU A 235 -18.73 -4.08 -20.81
CA LEU A 235 -17.94 -3.27 -21.74
C LEU A 235 -17.99 -3.85 -23.16
N TRP A 236 -17.87 -5.18 -23.28
CA TRP A 236 -17.91 -5.89 -24.55
C TRP A 236 -19.24 -5.70 -25.27
N LYS A 237 -20.37 -5.88 -24.56
CA LYS A 237 -21.73 -5.70 -25.07
C LYS A 237 -21.99 -4.26 -25.51
N ASN A 238 -21.39 -3.30 -24.82
CA ASN A 238 -21.51 -1.87 -25.13
C ASN A 238 -20.53 -1.40 -26.23
N GLY A 239 -19.82 -2.33 -26.88
CA GLY A 239 -18.92 -1.99 -28.01
C GLY A 239 -17.60 -1.33 -27.60
N VAL A 240 -17.25 -1.31 -26.31
CA VAL A 240 -15.98 -0.75 -25.84
C VAL A 240 -14.86 -1.74 -26.19
N ARG A 241 -13.76 -1.25 -26.78
CA ARG A 241 -12.62 -2.10 -27.20
C ARG A 241 -11.24 -1.53 -26.83
N GLY A 242 -11.18 -0.27 -26.40
CA GLY A 242 -9.94 0.38 -25.95
C GLY A 242 -9.72 0.32 -24.44
N LYS A 243 -8.55 0.79 -23.99
CA LYS A 243 -8.26 0.96 -22.56
C LYS A 243 -9.30 1.89 -21.92
N THR A 244 -9.96 1.40 -20.89
CA THR A 244 -11.11 2.05 -20.24
C THR A 244 -10.92 2.03 -18.73
N GLN A 245 -11.28 3.11 -18.06
CA GLN A 245 -11.33 3.18 -16.61
C GLN A 245 -12.51 2.36 -16.09
N ILE A 246 -12.29 1.56 -15.06
CA ILE A 246 -13.31 0.74 -14.40
C ILE A 246 -13.27 0.97 -12.89
N ASP A 247 -14.38 0.67 -12.22
CA ASP A 247 -14.49 0.67 -10.76
C ASP A 247 -15.02 -0.70 -10.37
N VAL A 248 -14.12 -1.63 -10.06
CA VAL A 248 -14.45 -2.96 -9.54
C VAL A 248 -13.74 -3.10 -8.21
N ARG A 249 -14.52 -3.10 -7.13
CA ARG A 249 -14.03 -3.19 -5.76
C ARG A 249 -14.70 -4.34 -5.02
N LEU A 250 -13.90 -5.08 -4.26
CA LEU A 250 -14.36 -6.11 -3.35
C LEU A 250 -13.42 -6.12 -2.14
N LEU A 251 -13.99 -5.93 -0.95
CA LEU A 251 -13.25 -5.90 0.30
C LEU A 251 -13.98 -6.73 1.34
N LEU A 252 -13.38 -7.86 1.70
CA LEU A 252 -14.00 -8.90 2.53
C LEU A 252 -13.15 -9.18 3.76
N ALA A 253 -13.81 -9.45 4.89
CA ALA A 253 -13.21 -9.89 6.14
C ALA A 253 -13.81 -11.23 6.58
N GLY A 254 -12.97 -12.15 7.08
CA GLY A 254 -13.33 -13.55 7.25
C GLY A 254 -12.29 -14.34 8.03
N LEU A 255 -12.46 -15.66 8.08
CA LEU A 255 -11.57 -16.57 8.79
C LEU A 255 -11.11 -17.70 7.86
N HIS A 256 -9.86 -18.12 8.03
CA HIS A 256 -9.38 -19.44 7.65
C HIS A 256 -9.24 -20.29 8.91
N ILE A 257 -9.76 -21.51 8.90
CA ILE A 257 -9.73 -22.40 10.08
C ILE A 257 -9.09 -23.72 9.69
N ASP A 258 -7.95 -24.05 10.29
CA ASP A 258 -7.37 -25.39 10.15
C ASP A 258 -7.92 -26.31 11.23
N MET A 259 -8.29 -27.53 10.83
CA MET A 259 -8.72 -28.58 11.74
C MET A 259 -7.58 -29.55 12.05
N LYS A 260 -7.64 -30.23 13.20
CA LYS A 260 -6.61 -31.21 13.59
C LYS A 260 -6.61 -32.48 12.73
N ASP A 261 -7.72 -32.80 12.07
CA ASP A 261 -7.83 -33.94 11.16
C ASP A 261 -7.23 -33.66 9.76
N GLY A 262 -6.73 -32.43 9.54
CA GLY A 262 -6.14 -31.99 8.27
C GLY A 262 -7.11 -31.31 7.32
N SER A 263 -8.41 -31.26 7.65
CA SER A 263 -9.40 -30.48 6.92
C SER A 263 -9.32 -28.98 7.26
N ALA A 264 -9.91 -28.11 6.44
CA ALA A 264 -9.92 -26.68 6.66
C ALA A 264 -11.24 -26.02 6.23
N VAL A 265 -11.61 -24.94 6.90
CA VAL A 265 -12.69 -24.05 6.48
C VAL A 265 -12.08 -22.82 5.80
N TYR A 266 -12.47 -22.59 4.55
CA TYR A 266 -11.93 -21.50 3.74
C TYR A 266 -12.63 -20.17 3.98
N PHE A 267 -11.85 -19.11 3.81
CA PHE A 267 -12.25 -17.70 3.91
C PHE A 267 -13.50 -17.33 3.11
N SER A 268 -13.78 -18.02 2.01
CA SER A 268 -14.92 -17.72 1.15
C SER A 268 -16.30 -18.00 1.77
N THR A 269 -16.36 -18.73 2.89
CA THR A 269 -17.59 -19.43 3.29
C THR A 269 -18.46 -18.67 4.28
N GLY A 270 -17.86 -17.75 5.04
CA GLY A 270 -18.53 -16.93 6.06
C GLY A 270 -18.06 -15.48 6.09
N ALA A 271 -17.31 -15.05 5.07
CA ALA A 271 -16.79 -13.69 4.99
C ALA A 271 -17.92 -12.65 4.86
N ALA A 272 -17.66 -11.46 5.39
CA ALA A 272 -18.55 -10.32 5.32
C ALA A 272 -17.88 -9.15 4.59
N ASN A 273 -18.71 -8.32 3.98
CA ASN A 273 -18.26 -7.07 3.37
C ASN A 273 -17.72 -6.11 4.41
N VAL A 274 -16.54 -5.57 4.16
CA VAL A 274 -16.03 -4.41 4.89
C VAL A 274 -16.75 -3.14 4.38
N PRO A 275 -17.22 -2.25 5.27
CA PRO A 275 -17.84 -0.99 4.87
C PRO A 275 -16.95 -0.15 3.95
N ASP A 276 -17.56 0.60 3.04
CA ASP A 276 -16.84 1.51 2.16
C ASP A 276 -16.12 2.61 2.96
N PHE A 277 -14.87 2.91 2.57
CA PHE A 277 -14.08 4.00 3.13
C PHE A 277 -13.14 4.58 2.08
N THR A 278 -12.77 5.85 2.23
CA THR A 278 -11.81 6.52 1.34
C THR A 278 -10.53 6.77 2.10
N THR A 279 -9.41 6.28 1.58
CA THR A 279 -8.09 6.59 2.15
C THR A 279 -7.81 8.08 2.05
N ALA A 280 -7.06 8.58 3.01
CA ALA A 280 -6.60 9.96 2.96
C ALA A 280 -5.77 10.19 1.69
N LYS A 281 -5.67 11.44 1.23
CA LYS A 281 -4.79 11.78 0.11
C LYS A 281 -3.36 11.38 0.43
N SER A 282 -2.62 10.95 -0.60
CA SER A 282 -1.17 10.88 -0.48
C SER A 282 -0.77 12.33 -0.42
N ASP A 283 -0.14 12.74 0.66
CA ASP A 283 0.65 13.95 0.61
C ASP A 283 1.71 13.66 -0.46
N ASN A 284 1.50 14.14 -1.68
CA ASN A 284 2.46 14.01 -2.79
C ASN A 284 3.59 15.01 -2.53
N GLY A 285 4.31 14.77 -1.44
CA GLY A 285 5.71 15.04 -1.23
C GLY A 285 6.22 13.77 -0.58
N ASN A 286 7.01 13.00 -1.33
CA ASN A 286 7.65 11.76 -0.91
C ASN A 286 8.04 11.88 0.58
N GLY A 287 7.43 11.04 1.41
CA GLY A 287 7.66 10.96 2.85
C GLY A 287 7.69 9.48 3.17
N GLY A 288 8.89 8.95 3.37
CA GLY A 288 9.03 7.64 3.98
C GLY A 288 8.61 7.75 5.44
N GLU A 289 7.47 7.18 5.81
CA GLU A 289 7.15 6.96 7.23
C GLU A 289 6.86 5.49 7.51
N ASN A 290 7.74 4.96 8.36
CA ASN A 290 7.52 3.77 9.17
C ASN A 290 6.23 3.90 10.00
N GLY A 291 5.66 2.73 10.32
CA GLY A 291 4.82 2.45 11.47
C GLY A 291 4.36 3.62 12.33
N GLY A 292 3.10 4.02 12.15
CA GLY A 292 2.36 4.66 13.22
C GLY A 292 1.75 3.58 14.12
N ASN A 293 2.44 3.03 15.12
CA ASN A 293 2.48 3.58 16.48
C ASN A 293 2.02 5.04 16.53
N THR A 294 1.08 5.37 17.41
CA THR A 294 0.91 6.75 17.87
C THR A 294 2.22 7.25 18.48
N THR A 295 3.17 7.71 17.67
CA THR A 295 4.28 8.53 18.10
C THR A 295 3.71 9.93 18.25
N VAL A 296 3.18 10.14 19.46
CA VAL A 296 3.08 11.46 20.06
C VAL A 296 4.37 12.21 19.69
N SER A 297 4.24 13.39 19.07
CA SER A 297 5.41 14.22 18.79
C SER A 297 6.24 14.35 20.08
N PRO A 298 7.58 14.21 20.04
CA PRO A 298 8.39 14.44 21.24
C PRO A 298 8.29 15.90 21.73
N PHE A 299 7.72 16.79 20.92
CA PHE A 299 7.52 18.18 21.24
C PHE A 299 6.10 18.45 21.73
N SER A 300 5.99 19.08 22.89
CA SER A 300 4.73 19.36 23.59
C SER A 300 3.79 20.32 22.86
N ASP A 301 4.31 21.13 21.94
CA ASP A 301 3.59 22.14 21.15
C ASP A 301 3.31 21.71 19.69
N VAL A 302 3.59 20.44 19.37
CA VAL A 302 3.32 19.86 18.04
C VAL A 302 2.20 18.84 18.17
N THR A 303 1.05 19.23 17.66
CA THR A 303 -0.15 18.38 17.56
C THR A 303 -0.40 18.03 16.10
N ASP A 304 -1.35 17.14 15.82
CA ASP A 304 -1.72 16.82 14.44
C ASP A 304 -2.36 18.02 13.70
N ALA A 305 -2.77 19.07 14.41
CA ALA A 305 -3.24 20.33 13.82
C ALA A 305 -2.10 21.34 13.54
N THR A 306 -0.89 21.08 14.02
CA THR A 306 0.27 21.94 13.75
C THR A 306 0.63 21.83 12.26
N PRO A 307 0.75 22.95 11.52
CA PRO A 307 1.19 22.88 10.13
C PRO A 307 2.54 22.17 10.03
N HIS A 308 2.68 21.28 9.04
CA HIS A 308 3.89 20.48 8.85
C HIS A 308 4.24 19.57 10.05
N ALA A 309 3.25 19.16 10.87
CA ALA A 309 3.47 18.28 12.02
C ALA A 309 4.20 16.98 11.65
N ALA A 310 3.86 16.36 10.51
CA ALA A 310 4.55 15.16 10.03
C ALA A 310 6.03 15.45 9.71
N ASP A 311 6.30 16.52 8.96
CA ASP A 311 7.68 16.94 8.65
C ASP A 311 8.50 17.23 9.94
N ILE A 312 7.86 17.82 10.96
CA ILE A 312 8.48 18.07 12.26
C ILE A 312 8.78 16.78 13.01
N LYS A 313 7.85 15.81 13.01
CA LYS A 313 8.05 14.47 13.61
C LYS A 313 9.19 13.74 12.89
N TRP A 314 9.21 13.76 11.56
CA TRP A 314 10.28 13.20 10.74
C TRP A 314 11.65 13.83 11.08
N LEU A 315 11.73 15.16 11.21
CA LEU A 315 12.98 15.80 11.63
C LEU A 315 13.47 15.28 12.99
N ALA A 316 12.55 15.01 13.92
CA ALA A 316 12.91 14.50 15.24
C ALA A 316 13.38 13.05 15.18
N GLU A 317 12.69 12.21 14.39
CA GLU A 317 13.03 10.80 14.17
C GLU A 317 14.41 10.65 13.51
N GLN A 318 14.70 11.49 12.51
CA GLN A 318 16.01 11.54 11.85
C GLN A 318 17.08 12.27 12.69
N LYS A 319 16.72 12.76 13.89
CA LYS A 319 17.60 13.53 14.80
C LYS A 319 18.19 14.78 14.14
N ILE A 320 17.49 15.35 13.17
CA ILE A 320 17.85 16.61 12.52
C ILE A 320 17.48 17.78 13.43
N THR A 321 16.36 17.67 14.15
CA THR A 321 15.97 18.60 15.21
C THR A 321 15.96 17.94 16.58
N THR A 322 16.28 18.72 17.61
CA THR A 322 16.16 18.35 19.03
C THR A 322 15.09 19.20 19.75
N GLY A 323 14.47 20.15 19.07
CA GLY A 323 13.61 21.16 19.70
C GLY A 323 14.40 22.13 20.59
N TYR A 324 13.66 22.88 21.41
CA TYR A 324 14.17 23.71 22.49
C TYR A 324 14.32 22.90 23.78
N GLU A 325 15.12 23.41 24.72
CA GLU A 325 15.38 22.75 26.01
C GLU A 325 14.12 22.54 26.86
N ASP A 326 13.08 23.34 26.64
CA ASP A 326 11.79 23.23 27.33
C ASP A 326 10.88 22.12 26.79
N GLY A 327 11.35 21.36 25.78
CA GLY A 327 10.60 20.28 25.15
C GLY A 327 9.59 20.76 24.11
N THR A 328 9.71 21.99 23.60
CA THR A 328 8.92 22.51 22.47
C THR A 328 9.71 22.46 21.17
N PHE A 329 9.01 22.49 20.03
CA PHE A 329 9.62 22.70 18.72
C PHE A 329 9.63 24.19 18.32
N GLY A 330 8.61 24.95 18.75
CA GLY A 330 8.31 26.31 18.31
C GLY A 330 7.98 26.44 16.82
N PRO A 331 6.89 25.83 16.31
CA PRO A 331 6.55 25.80 14.88
C PRO A 331 6.56 27.16 14.18
N ALA A 332 6.03 28.20 14.84
CA ALA A 332 5.93 29.56 14.32
C ALA A 332 7.20 30.42 14.57
N GLY A 333 8.20 29.89 15.27
CA GLY A 333 9.47 30.59 15.50
C GLY A 333 10.25 30.78 14.21
N THR A 334 10.96 31.89 14.07
CA THR A 334 11.87 32.10 12.93
C THR A 334 13.12 31.23 13.05
N VAL A 335 13.70 30.87 11.92
CA VAL A 335 14.98 30.13 11.88
C VAL A 335 16.12 31.12 11.81
N ASN A 336 16.99 31.12 12.82
CA ASN A 336 18.22 31.90 12.79
C ASN A 336 19.31 31.19 11.99
N ARG A 337 20.26 31.95 11.44
CA ARG A 337 21.33 31.41 10.58
C ARG A 337 22.18 30.34 11.27
N GLN A 338 22.45 30.47 12.56
CA GLN A 338 23.16 29.46 13.33
C GLN A 338 22.34 28.17 13.52
N ASP A 339 21.01 28.26 13.62
CA ASP A 339 20.15 27.09 13.72
C ASP A 339 20.07 26.36 12.38
N MET A 340 19.99 27.12 11.27
CA MET A 340 20.07 26.59 9.90
C MET A 340 21.38 25.81 9.70
N ALA A 341 22.51 26.29 10.24
CA ALA A 341 23.77 25.56 10.20
C ALA A 341 23.65 24.17 10.85
N ALA A 342 23.04 24.10 12.04
CA ALA A 342 22.82 22.83 12.75
C ALA A 342 21.91 21.87 11.96
N PHE A 343 20.80 22.38 11.41
CA PHE A 343 19.88 21.57 10.63
C PHE A 343 20.53 20.97 9.39
N LEU A 344 21.27 21.77 8.62
CA LEU A 344 21.91 21.31 7.38
C LEU A 344 23.05 20.31 7.66
N TYR A 345 23.85 20.54 8.70
CA TYR A 345 24.89 19.60 9.11
C TYR A 345 24.30 18.23 9.49
N ARG A 346 23.20 18.22 10.25
CA ARG A 346 22.54 16.98 10.65
C ARG A 346 21.84 16.29 9.48
N LEU A 347 21.15 17.05 8.62
CA LEU A 347 20.56 16.53 7.38
C LEU A 347 21.62 15.90 6.47
N ALA A 348 22.84 16.43 6.44
CA ALA A 348 23.96 15.85 5.69
C ALA A 348 24.48 14.51 6.26
N GLY A 349 23.96 14.06 7.40
CA GLY A 349 24.36 12.85 8.11
C GLY A 349 25.37 13.09 9.24
N SER A 350 25.50 14.32 9.72
CA SER A 350 26.49 14.70 10.76
C SER A 350 27.93 14.25 10.44
N PRO A 351 28.45 14.55 9.24
CA PRO A 351 29.73 14.03 8.77
C PRO A 351 30.86 14.40 9.72
N ALA A 352 31.82 13.48 9.92
CA ALA A 352 32.98 13.74 10.76
C ALA A 352 33.71 15.02 10.32
N PHE A 353 33.85 15.96 11.25
CA PHE A 353 34.47 17.26 11.03
C PHE A 353 35.29 17.63 12.27
N ASP A 354 36.51 18.13 12.04
CA ASP A 354 37.42 18.61 13.08
C ASP A 354 37.46 20.14 13.03
N GLU A 355 36.65 20.77 13.89
CA GLU A 355 36.59 22.21 14.04
C GLU A 355 37.88 22.84 14.58
N THR A 356 38.80 22.06 15.14
CA THR A 356 40.07 22.58 15.69
C THR A 356 41.12 22.81 14.60
N ALA A 357 41.01 22.09 13.48
CA ALA A 357 41.87 22.25 12.30
C ALA A 357 41.26 23.18 11.24
N ALA A 358 39.99 23.53 11.36
CA ALA A 358 39.28 24.38 10.41
C ALA A 358 39.65 25.86 10.55
N ALA A 359 39.85 26.54 9.43
CA ALA A 359 39.98 28.00 9.42
C ALA A 359 38.62 28.63 9.72
N ASN A 360 38.56 29.54 10.70
CA ASN A 360 37.39 30.36 10.96
C ASN A 360 37.45 31.67 10.15
N PRO A 361 36.60 31.86 9.12
CA PRO A 361 36.59 33.09 8.34
C PRO A 361 35.76 34.21 8.98
N PHE A 362 35.01 33.94 10.06
CA PHE A 362 34.01 34.86 10.61
C PHE A 362 34.51 35.53 11.90
N SER A 363 34.48 36.86 11.94
CA SER A 363 34.95 37.63 13.10
C SER A 363 34.02 37.57 14.31
N ASP A 364 32.74 37.25 14.11
CA ASP A 364 31.68 37.16 15.11
C ASP A 364 31.43 35.72 15.61
N VAL A 365 32.21 34.75 15.14
CA VAL A 365 32.09 33.34 15.53
C VAL A 365 33.27 32.96 16.42
N THR A 366 32.97 32.52 17.64
CA THR A 366 33.94 32.01 18.61
C THR A 366 33.54 30.60 19.04
N LYS A 367 34.40 29.91 19.81
CA LYS A 367 34.09 28.56 20.32
C LYS A 367 32.84 28.51 21.22
N ASP A 368 32.43 29.66 21.75
CA ASP A 368 31.25 29.80 22.60
C ASP A 368 29.97 30.12 21.77
N THR A 369 30.11 30.37 20.47
CA THR A 369 28.97 30.60 19.57
C THR A 369 28.15 29.32 19.44
N PRO A 370 26.81 29.36 19.61
CA PRO A 370 25.95 28.21 19.36
C PRO A 370 26.19 27.62 17.97
N HIS A 371 26.30 26.30 17.90
CA HIS A 371 26.56 25.57 16.65
C HIS A 371 27.89 25.95 15.97
N TYR A 372 28.91 26.37 16.74
CA TYR A 372 30.25 26.72 16.24
C TYR A 372 30.81 25.71 15.24
N LYS A 373 30.75 24.42 15.59
CA LYS A 373 31.23 23.33 14.75
C LYS A 373 30.51 23.30 13.40
N GLU A 374 29.18 23.35 13.42
CA GLU A 374 28.35 23.29 12.23
C GLU A 374 28.53 24.53 11.35
N ILE A 375 28.67 25.73 11.95
CA ILE A 375 29.00 26.96 11.24
C ILE A 375 30.33 26.83 10.47
N LEU A 376 31.38 26.31 11.12
CA LEU A 376 32.66 26.08 10.47
C LEU A 376 32.61 24.99 9.39
N TRP A 377 31.78 23.97 9.57
CA TRP A 377 31.55 22.96 8.55
C TRP A 377 30.86 23.57 7.31
N LEU A 378 29.84 24.42 7.49
CA LEU A 378 29.21 25.14 6.39
C LEU A 378 30.22 26.00 5.62
N ALA A 379 31.08 26.72 6.33
CA ALA A 379 32.11 27.56 5.71
C ALA A 379 33.14 26.73 4.93
N SER A 380 33.64 25.66 5.54
CA SER A 380 34.64 24.77 4.93
C SER A 380 34.13 24.11 3.64
N ASN A 381 32.82 23.84 3.57
CA ASN A 381 32.17 23.25 2.40
C ASN A 381 31.52 24.29 1.48
N LYS A 382 31.74 25.59 1.70
CA LYS A 382 31.19 26.70 0.90
C LYS A 382 29.66 26.71 0.81
N ILE A 383 28.99 26.16 1.81
CA ILE A 383 27.52 26.27 1.97
C ILE A 383 27.17 27.69 2.46
N SER A 384 27.98 28.26 3.37
CA SER A 384 27.91 29.66 3.79
C SER A 384 29.21 30.41 3.49
N SER A 385 29.09 31.63 2.96
CA SER A 385 30.22 32.58 2.81
C SER A 385 30.21 33.70 3.84
N GLY A 386 29.14 33.82 4.65
CA GLY A 386 28.91 35.00 5.50
C GLY A 386 28.68 36.28 4.70
N TYR A 387 28.78 37.40 5.40
CA TYR A 387 28.65 38.75 4.86
C TYR A 387 29.98 39.49 5.03
N THR A 388 30.54 40.02 3.94
CA THR A 388 31.77 40.81 3.99
C THR A 388 31.45 42.29 3.82
N THR A 389 31.76 43.07 4.85
CA THR A 389 31.65 44.54 4.84
C THR A 389 32.98 45.13 5.28
N ASP A 390 33.53 46.03 4.47
CA ASP A 390 34.81 46.72 4.75
C ASP A 390 35.97 45.75 5.08
N GLY A 391 36.01 44.59 4.41
CA GLY A 391 37.04 43.57 4.59
C GLY A 391 36.87 42.67 5.82
N VAL A 392 35.84 42.90 6.64
CA VAL A 392 35.47 42.05 7.77
C VAL A 392 34.35 41.12 7.34
N THR A 393 34.52 39.82 7.58
CA THR A 393 33.50 38.82 7.24
C THR A 393 32.82 38.33 8.52
N THR A 394 31.50 38.41 8.57
CA THR A 394 30.67 37.92 9.68
C THR A 394 29.74 36.80 9.23
N PHE A 395 29.37 35.91 10.13
CA PHE A 395 28.36 34.89 9.87
C PHE A 395 26.94 35.42 10.11
N ASP A 396 26.80 36.34 11.07
CA ASP A 396 25.54 36.92 11.55
C ASP A 396 24.56 35.85 12.07
N GLY A 397 25.00 35.07 13.06
CA GLY A 397 24.33 33.84 13.48
C GLY A 397 22.89 34.02 14.00
N THR A 398 22.58 35.18 14.58
CA THR A 398 21.26 35.49 15.15
C THR A 398 20.29 36.12 14.15
N ALA A 399 20.74 36.50 12.95
CA ALA A 399 19.84 36.99 11.92
C ALA A 399 18.92 35.87 11.43
N SER A 400 17.64 36.20 11.24
CA SER A 400 16.66 35.27 10.68
C SER A 400 16.93 35.02 9.19
N VAL A 401 16.81 33.77 8.78
CA VAL A 401 17.02 33.35 7.38
C VAL A 401 15.84 33.76 6.53
N GLN A 402 16.08 34.48 5.44
CA GLN A 402 15.06 34.77 4.43
C GLN A 402 14.89 33.58 3.48
N ARG A 403 13.68 33.39 2.93
CA ARG A 403 13.35 32.22 2.11
C ARG A 403 14.28 32.04 0.90
N GLN A 404 14.70 33.13 0.27
CA GLN A 404 15.64 33.06 -0.85
C GLN A 404 17.06 32.69 -0.42
N ASP A 405 17.50 33.09 0.78
CA ASP A 405 18.79 32.70 1.32
C ASP A 405 18.80 31.21 1.71
N MET A 406 17.68 30.70 2.22
CA MET A 406 17.48 29.26 2.44
C MET A 406 17.57 28.47 1.13
N ALA A 407 17.04 29.00 0.01
CA ALA A 407 17.17 28.35 -1.29
C ALA A 407 18.65 28.14 -1.67
N ALA A 408 19.46 29.18 -1.48
CA ALA A 408 20.90 29.11 -1.72
C ALA A 408 21.59 28.08 -0.82
N PHE A 409 21.24 28.03 0.47
CA PHE A 409 21.77 27.04 1.40
C PHE A 409 21.46 25.60 0.96
N LEU A 410 20.19 25.32 0.64
CA LEU A 410 19.75 23.97 0.24
C LEU A 410 20.38 23.55 -1.09
N LYS A 411 20.47 24.47 -2.07
CA LYS A 411 21.14 24.20 -3.35
C LYS A 411 22.61 23.82 -3.16
N ARG A 412 23.34 24.60 -2.35
CA ARG A 412 24.77 24.34 -2.07
C ARG A 412 24.98 23.04 -1.32
N LEU A 413 24.07 22.67 -0.40
CA LEU A 413 24.09 21.35 0.22
C LEU A 413 23.89 20.24 -0.82
N ALA A 414 22.96 20.41 -1.77
CA ALA A 414 22.77 19.48 -2.88
C ALA A 414 24.05 19.28 -3.69
N ASP A 415 24.73 20.38 -4.01
CA ASP A 415 25.99 20.34 -4.78
C ASP A 415 27.11 19.64 -4.02
N LEU A 416 27.23 19.90 -2.71
CA LEU A 416 28.17 19.18 -1.86
C LEU A 416 27.90 17.67 -1.87
N LYS A 417 26.63 17.27 -1.85
CA LYS A 417 26.20 15.87 -1.88
C LYS A 417 26.20 15.27 -3.29
N GLN A 418 26.59 16.05 -4.31
CA GLN A 418 26.63 15.65 -5.72
C GLN A 418 25.28 15.11 -6.19
N ALA A 419 24.18 15.74 -5.74
CA ALA A 419 22.84 15.32 -6.09
C ALA A 419 22.61 15.38 -7.61
N THR A 420 21.81 14.44 -8.12
CA THR A 420 21.50 14.39 -9.55
C THR A 420 20.77 15.64 -10.00
N ALA A 421 21.16 16.21 -11.14
CA ALA A 421 20.51 17.38 -11.69
C ALA A 421 19.02 17.07 -11.97
N PRO A 422 18.09 17.95 -11.54
CA PRO A 422 16.68 17.71 -11.77
C PRO A 422 16.35 17.76 -13.28
N SER A 423 15.36 16.97 -13.71
CA SER A 423 14.81 17.01 -15.07
C SER A 423 13.44 17.70 -15.10
N GLY A 424 12.99 18.14 -16.27
CA GLY A 424 11.69 18.82 -16.43
C GLY A 424 11.70 20.32 -16.12
N GLU A 425 10.50 20.91 -16.10
CA GLU A 425 10.27 22.31 -15.76
C GLU A 425 9.72 22.42 -14.33
N GLY A 426 10.22 23.40 -13.58
CA GLY A 426 9.71 23.73 -12.25
C GLY A 426 8.55 24.72 -12.31
N LYS A 427 7.78 24.80 -11.24
CA LYS A 427 6.75 25.84 -11.07
C LYS A 427 7.42 27.22 -11.07
N ALA A 428 6.91 28.13 -11.90
CA ALA A 428 7.27 29.54 -11.83
C ALA A 428 6.49 30.25 -10.70
N PHE A 429 7.15 31.17 -9.99
CA PHE A 429 6.53 31.98 -8.96
C PHE A 429 6.39 33.43 -9.43
N THR A 430 5.25 34.04 -9.13
CA THR A 430 4.90 35.39 -9.64
C THR A 430 5.73 36.51 -9.01
N ASP A 431 6.34 36.27 -7.85
CA ASP A 431 7.20 37.19 -7.10
C ASP A 431 8.70 36.94 -7.32
N VAL A 432 9.06 36.04 -8.25
CA VAL A 432 10.46 35.74 -8.59
C VAL A 432 10.77 36.27 -9.98
N THR A 433 11.72 37.20 -10.06
CA THR A 433 12.23 37.79 -11.30
C THR A 433 13.72 37.49 -11.45
N ALA A 434 14.31 37.88 -12.58
CA ALA A 434 15.76 37.76 -12.79
C ALA A 434 16.59 38.60 -11.81
N ASP A 435 16.00 39.63 -11.21
CA ASP A 435 16.66 40.50 -10.23
C ASP A 435 16.46 40.01 -8.78
N THR A 436 15.63 38.99 -8.57
CA THR A 436 15.43 38.39 -7.25
C THR A 436 16.74 37.75 -6.78
N PRO A 437 17.24 38.07 -5.57
CA PRO A 437 18.38 37.38 -5.01
C PRO A 437 18.13 35.87 -4.98
N HIS A 438 19.09 35.08 -5.46
CA HIS A 438 18.99 33.61 -5.52
C HIS A 438 17.86 33.07 -6.43
N ALA A 439 17.44 33.81 -7.47
CA ALA A 439 16.41 33.37 -8.41
C ALA A 439 16.66 31.97 -9.00
N ASP A 440 17.91 31.68 -9.40
CA ASP A 440 18.28 30.37 -9.95
C ASP A 440 18.16 29.24 -8.92
N ASP A 441 18.52 29.51 -7.66
CA ASP A 441 18.41 28.56 -6.56
C ASP A 441 16.92 28.28 -6.25
N ILE A 442 16.08 29.31 -6.28
CA ILE A 442 14.62 29.18 -6.12
C ILE A 442 14.01 28.34 -7.25
N ALA A 443 14.40 28.62 -8.50
CA ALA A 443 13.95 27.85 -9.65
C ALA A 443 14.36 26.37 -9.55
N TRP A 444 15.57 26.10 -9.08
CA TRP A 444 16.03 24.73 -8.82
C TRP A 444 15.23 24.04 -7.70
N LEU A 445 14.91 24.74 -6.61
CA LEU A 445 14.02 24.25 -5.54
C LEU A 445 12.64 23.88 -6.08
N ALA A 446 12.06 24.70 -6.97
CA ALA A 446 10.77 24.41 -7.59
C ALA A 446 10.84 23.18 -8.50
N LYS A 447 11.93 23.05 -9.26
CA LYS A 447 12.13 21.96 -10.22
C LYS A 447 12.38 20.61 -9.54
N THR A 448 13.02 20.62 -8.38
CA THR A 448 13.22 19.41 -7.55
C THR A 448 11.99 19.05 -6.71
N GLY A 449 10.96 19.89 -6.67
CA GLY A 449 9.82 19.72 -5.79
C GLY A 449 10.14 19.99 -4.30
N VAL A 450 11.30 20.55 -3.98
CA VAL A 450 11.64 20.97 -2.60
C VAL A 450 10.79 22.17 -2.18
N SER A 451 10.47 23.08 -3.11
CA SER A 451 9.53 24.18 -2.89
C SER A 451 8.27 24.06 -3.75
N THR A 452 7.11 24.26 -3.12
CA THR A 452 5.80 24.35 -3.79
C THR A 452 5.21 25.77 -3.79
N GLY A 453 5.84 26.70 -3.07
CA GLY A 453 5.34 28.05 -2.77
C GLY A 453 4.14 28.06 -1.82
N TYR A 454 3.55 29.23 -1.58
CA TYR A 454 2.40 29.38 -0.66
C TYR A 454 1.03 28.98 -1.26
N GLY A 455 1.01 28.35 -2.42
CA GLY A 455 -0.23 27.96 -3.11
C GLY A 455 -0.96 29.11 -3.83
N ASN A 456 -0.74 30.36 -3.45
CA ASN A 456 -1.24 31.57 -4.13
C ASN A 456 -0.42 31.97 -5.38
N GLY A 457 0.60 31.20 -5.74
CA GLY A 457 1.50 31.49 -6.86
C GLY A 457 2.81 32.17 -6.47
N THR A 458 3.00 32.57 -5.21
CA THR A 458 4.25 33.20 -4.74
C THR A 458 5.19 32.22 -4.04
N PHE A 459 6.49 32.56 -4.06
CA PHE A 459 7.52 31.90 -3.28
C PHE A 459 7.62 32.46 -1.86
N GLY A 460 7.38 33.76 -1.69
CA GLY A 460 7.57 34.51 -0.44
C GLY A 460 8.94 35.20 -0.37
N VAL A 461 9.39 35.83 -1.47
CA VAL A 461 10.72 36.48 -1.50
C VAL A 461 10.81 37.58 -0.44
N GLY A 462 11.89 37.57 0.35
CA GLY A 462 12.14 38.52 1.44
C GLY A 462 11.47 38.16 2.77
N GLU A 463 10.57 37.19 2.80
CA GLU A 463 9.97 36.69 4.03
C GLU A 463 10.94 35.78 4.79
N THR A 464 10.84 35.78 6.12
CA THR A 464 11.64 34.90 6.97
C THR A 464 11.09 33.47 6.97
N VAL A 465 11.98 32.49 7.05
CA VAL A 465 11.60 31.09 7.18
C VAL A 465 11.23 30.82 8.63
N ILE A 466 10.02 30.30 8.86
CA ILE A 466 9.60 29.77 10.15
C ILE A 466 9.92 28.27 10.26
N ARG A 467 10.08 27.77 11.49
CA ARG A 467 10.62 26.43 11.78
C ARG A 467 9.77 25.30 11.19
N GLN A 468 8.44 25.43 11.18
CA GLN A 468 7.56 24.44 10.57
C GLN A 468 7.70 24.36 9.05
N ASP A 469 7.85 25.52 8.37
CA ASP A 469 8.06 25.57 6.92
C ASP A 469 9.43 24.98 6.57
N MET A 470 10.46 25.32 7.35
CA MET A 470 11.79 24.73 7.23
C MET A 470 11.74 23.20 7.34
N ALA A 471 10.94 22.65 8.25
CA ALA A 471 10.80 21.20 8.37
C ALA A 471 10.35 20.56 7.05
N ALA A 472 9.32 21.14 6.41
CA ALA A 472 8.84 20.68 5.11
C ALA A 472 9.88 20.83 4.00
N PHE A 473 10.68 21.90 3.99
CA PHE A 473 11.78 22.05 3.04
C PHE A 473 12.85 20.97 3.22
N LEU A 474 13.28 20.71 4.46
CA LEU A 474 14.33 19.72 4.75
C LEU A 474 13.88 18.28 4.48
N HIS A 475 12.62 17.96 4.81
CA HIS A 475 12.05 16.64 4.51
C HIS A 475 11.99 16.41 3.00
N ARG A 476 11.40 17.34 2.22
CA ARG A 476 11.39 17.25 0.76
C ARG A 476 12.78 17.28 0.14
N MET A 477 13.76 17.95 0.75
CA MET A 477 15.15 17.91 0.32
C MET A 477 15.73 16.50 0.46
N SER A 478 15.51 15.84 1.59
CA SER A 478 15.89 14.44 1.78
C SER A 478 15.25 13.56 0.72
N ASP A 479 13.94 13.70 0.56
CA ASP A 479 13.15 12.80 -0.24
C ASP A 479 13.23 13.00 -1.74
N ASN A 480 13.48 14.20 -2.24
CA ASN A 480 13.49 14.44 -3.68
C ASN A 480 14.91 14.58 -4.24
N VAL A 481 15.90 14.87 -3.40
CA VAL A 481 17.24 15.27 -3.86
C VAL A 481 18.35 14.39 -3.31
N LEU A 482 18.32 14.04 -2.02
CA LEU A 482 19.44 13.40 -1.32
C LEU A 482 19.36 11.85 -1.27
N LYS A 483 18.61 11.23 -2.19
CA LYS A 483 18.38 9.77 -2.26
C LYS A 483 19.65 8.93 -2.38
#